data_AF-A0A7J7JWK4-F1
#
_entry.id   AF-A0A7J7JWK4-F1
#
_cell.length_a   1.000
_cell.length_b   1.000
_cell.length_c   1.000
_cell.angle_alpha   90.00
_cell.angle_beta   90.00
_cell.angle_gamma   90.00
#
_symmetry.space_group_name_H-M   'P 1'
#
loop_
_entity.id
_entity.type
_entity.pdbx_description
1 polymer ?
#
loop_
_entity_poly.entity_id
_entity_poly.type
_entity_poly.pdbx_seq_one_letter_code
_entity_poly.pdbx_strand_id
1 'polypeptide(L)'
;MILSIFIFQYYNPIILHILGLVDVWVCTVEKLTVGKMSGNAFQKSFPSFLARLKSTSAQTDIQKELLEDAALTLVSEPQCFHVWQKVYPEYVVQSSVLLNHLADNWQENCSRGLDYKLVKETVDSFKEKNRSYSNKTVGLEASTSACLRFDEVQIPAARSSMSLSQSIWIVIFLAVLSLVAFDVHQNGGFKGSTSRKLLKDSGIDVIIANLFSHLSSTFTIIKKFLIKNIPIWIETTVVYVEPALDFIWNYAVAGVKYLLAVSKPLRMWLAENVPYFIDWLIMHPVWTILYNYLVDIWSLIEPYLQTVQEKVQQMF
;
A
#
# COMPACT_ATOMS: atom_id res chain seq x y z
N MET A 1 18.11 -27.79 13.10
CA MET A 1 18.42 -26.52 12.40
C MET A 1 18.48 -26.64 10.87
N ILE A 2 18.53 -27.85 10.28
CA ILE A 2 18.44 -28.05 8.82
C ILE A 2 16.98 -28.32 8.35
N LEU A 3 16.10 -28.78 9.25
CA LEU A 3 14.66 -28.95 8.96
C LEU A 3 13.84 -27.65 8.97
N SER A 4 14.32 -26.56 9.57
CA SER A 4 13.62 -25.27 9.56
C SER A 4 13.83 -24.47 8.27
N ILE A 5 14.91 -24.76 7.53
CA ILE A 5 15.22 -24.11 6.25
C ILE A 5 14.40 -24.74 5.12
N PHE A 6 14.13 -26.05 5.17
CA PHE A 6 13.30 -26.73 4.18
C PHE A 6 11.82 -26.34 4.25
N ILE A 7 11.28 -26.04 5.43
CA ILE A 7 9.88 -25.60 5.58
C ILE A 7 9.69 -24.17 5.05
N PHE A 8 10.71 -23.31 5.14
CA PHE A 8 10.61 -21.92 4.68
C PHE A 8 10.70 -21.77 3.15
N GLN A 9 11.33 -22.73 2.46
CA GLN A 9 11.50 -22.67 1.01
C GLN A 9 10.30 -23.21 0.22
N TYR A 10 9.43 -24.00 0.84
CA TYR A 10 8.29 -24.65 0.16
C TYR A 10 6.93 -23.95 0.39
N TYR A 11 6.76 -23.19 1.48
CA TYR A 11 5.48 -22.54 1.83
C TYR A 11 5.32 -21.10 1.32
N ASN A 12 6.37 -20.50 0.76
CA ASN A 12 6.36 -19.09 0.34
C ASN A 12 5.38 -18.75 -0.81
N PRO A 13 5.22 -19.56 -1.89
CA PRO A 13 4.32 -19.18 -2.97
C PRO A 13 2.83 -19.31 -2.61
N ILE A 14 2.48 -20.21 -1.68
CA ILE A 14 1.10 -20.42 -1.23
C ILE A 14 0.70 -19.32 -0.24
N ILE A 15 1.59 -18.92 0.67
CA ILE A 15 1.33 -17.81 1.61
C ILE A 15 1.24 -16.48 0.86
N LEU A 16 2.06 -16.23 -0.17
CA LEU A 16 1.94 -15.06 -1.04
C LEU A 16 0.64 -15.06 -1.87
N HIS A 17 0.17 -16.22 -2.33
CA HIS A 17 -1.10 -16.32 -3.03
C HIS A 17 -2.31 -16.13 -2.10
N ILE A 18 -2.24 -16.64 -0.87
CA ILE A 18 -3.29 -16.45 0.14
C ILE A 18 -3.29 -15.00 0.63
N LEU A 19 -2.14 -14.37 0.85
CA LEU A 19 -2.04 -12.95 1.19
C LEU A 19 -2.53 -12.06 0.02
N GLY A 20 -2.18 -12.40 -1.23
CA GLY A 20 -2.70 -11.68 -2.39
C GLY A 20 -4.22 -11.84 -2.57
N LEU A 21 -4.79 -13.01 -2.24
CA LEU A 21 -6.24 -13.23 -2.24
C LEU A 21 -6.92 -12.52 -1.06
N VAL A 22 -6.27 -12.42 0.10
CA VAL A 22 -6.74 -11.64 1.25
C VAL A 22 -6.69 -10.15 0.94
N ASP A 23 -5.66 -9.63 0.27
CA ASP A 23 -5.60 -8.22 -0.16
C ASP A 23 -6.66 -7.91 -1.23
N VAL A 24 -6.89 -8.82 -2.18
CA VAL A 24 -7.98 -8.69 -3.16
C VAL A 24 -9.35 -8.76 -2.47
N TRP A 25 -9.52 -9.62 -1.47
CA TRP A 25 -10.77 -9.74 -0.72
C TRP A 25 -11.00 -8.56 0.23
N VAL A 26 -9.97 -8.06 0.90
CA VAL A 26 -10.01 -6.85 1.74
C VAL A 26 -10.30 -5.63 0.88
N CYS A 27 -9.64 -5.47 -0.28
CA CYS A 27 -9.94 -4.38 -1.23
C CYS A 27 -11.34 -4.50 -1.84
N THR A 28 -11.85 -5.72 -2.03
CA THR A 28 -13.22 -5.95 -2.55
C THR A 28 -14.26 -5.70 -1.46
N VAL A 29 -13.99 -6.11 -0.22
CA VAL A 29 -14.85 -5.86 0.93
C VAL A 29 -14.84 -4.38 1.28
N GLU A 30 -13.71 -3.67 1.22
CA GLU A 30 -13.61 -2.21 1.40
C GLU A 30 -14.38 -1.45 0.31
N LYS A 31 -14.34 -1.93 -0.95
CA LYS A 31 -15.17 -1.41 -2.05
C LYS A 31 -16.66 -1.76 -1.91
N LEU A 32 -17.03 -2.75 -1.09
CA LEU A 32 -18.41 -3.16 -0.85
C LEU A 32 -18.99 -2.61 0.46
N THR A 33 -18.16 -2.32 1.48
CA THR A 33 -18.55 -1.74 2.76
C THR A 33 -18.53 -0.22 2.75
N VAL A 34 -17.71 0.40 1.88
CA VAL A 34 -17.96 1.77 1.42
C VAL A 34 -19.08 1.69 0.40
N GLY A 35 -20.30 1.50 0.92
CA GLY A 35 -21.52 1.71 0.16
C GLY A 35 -21.35 3.02 -0.59
N LYS A 36 -21.55 2.96 -1.91
CA LYS A 36 -21.45 4.05 -2.89
C LYS A 36 -22.09 5.33 -2.34
N MET A 37 -21.35 6.07 -1.51
CA MET A 37 -21.70 7.40 -1.07
C MET A 37 -21.48 8.24 -2.30
N SER A 38 -22.57 8.42 -3.05
CA SER A 38 -22.71 9.44 -4.08
C SER A 38 -21.94 10.69 -3.65
N GLY A 39 -21.23 11.36 -4.57
CA GLY A 39 -20.51 12.62 -4.27
C GLY A 39 -21.35 13.68 -3.54
N ASN A 40 -22.69 13.56 -3.57
CA ASN A 40 -23.62 14.37 -2.77
C ASN A 40 -23.59 14.10 -1.25
N ALA A 41 -23.20 12.89 -0.80
CA ALA A 41 -23.13 12.53 0.61
C ALA A 41 -21.90 13.13 1.29
N PHE A 42 -20.74 13.15 0.62
CA PHE A 42 -19.51 13.79 1.13
C PHE A 42 -19.65 15.31 1.19
N GLN A 43 -20.26 15.93 0.18
CA GLN A 43 -20.57 17.37 0.18
C GLN A 43 -21.53 17.77 1.32
N LYS A 44 -22.49 16.91 1.68
CA LYS A 44 -23.39 17.13 2.82
C LYS A 44 -22.74 16.84 4.17
N SER A 45 -21.79 15.90 4.20
CA SER A 45 -21.13 15.47 5.44
C SER A 45 -20.01 16.42 5.86
N PHE A 46 -19.32 17.05 4.91
CA PHE A 46 -18.19 17.95 5.19
C PHE A 46 -18.57 19.13 6.13
N PRO A 47 -19.67 19.88 5.91
CA PRO A 47 -20.12 20.88 6.87
C PRO A 47 -20.51 20.29 8.23
N SER A 48 -20.94 19.03 8.29
CA SER A 48 -21.29 18.36 9.56
C SER A 48 -20.06 18.05 10.40
N PHE A 49 -18.91 17.74 9.78
CA PHE A 49 -17.63 17.65 10.48
C PHE A 49 -17.21 18.98 11.09
N LEU A 50 -17.30 20.08 10.32
CA LEU A 50 -17.02 21.43 10.84
C LEU A 50 -17.99 21.83 11.96
N ALA A 51 -19.27 21.48 11.84
CA ALA A 51 -20.25 21.74 12.90
C ALA A 51 -19.95 20.96 14.19
N ARG A 52 -19.50 19.70 14.09
CA ARG A 52 -19.12 18.89 15.25
C ARG A 52 -17.81 19.38 15.89
N LEU A 53 -16.88 19.95 15.11
CA LEU A 53 -15.69 20.62 15.65
C LEU A 53 -16.05 21.83 16.52
N LYS A 54 -17.18 22.49 16.25
CA LYS A 54 -17.68 23.61 17.08
C LYS A 54 -18.15 23.15 18.46
N SER A 55 -18.71 21.94 18.59
CA SER A 55 -19.22 21.40 19.86
C SER A 55 -18.17 20.71 20.73
N THR A 56 -17.03 20.34 20.16
CA THR A 56 -15.99 19.52 20.81
C THR A 56 -14.83 20.41 21.27
N SER A 57 -15.05 21.27 22.27
CA SER A 57 -14.00 22.15 22.80
C SER A 57 -13.10 21.51 23.86
N ALA A 58 -13.31 20.22 24.22
CA ALA A 58 -12.70 19.61 25.41
C ALA A 58 -12.17 18.17 25.28
N GLN A 59 -12.20 17.53 24.10
CA GLN A 59 -11.65 16.16 23.91
C GLN A 59 -10.71 16.12 22.71
N THR A 60 -9.41 15.97 22.98
CA THR A 60 -8.33 16.01 21.98
C THR A 60 -8.39 14.88 20.97
N ASP A 61 -8.81 13.68 21.39
CA ASP A 61 -8.75 12.49 20.54
C ASP A 61 -9.87 12.48 19.50
N ILE A 62 -11.11 12.79 19.91
CA ILE A 62 -12.27 12.90 19.02
C ILE A 62 -12.09 14.07 18.04
N GLN A 63 -11.52 15.18 18.51
CA GLN A 63 -11.21 16.30 17.64
C GLN A 63 -10.19 15.92 16.56
N LYS A 64 -9.16 15.13 16.93
CA LYS A 64 -8.14 14.64 16.00
C LYS A 64 -8.74 13.71 14.95
N GLU A 65 -9.56 12.74 15.36
CA GLU A 65 -10.26 11.84 14.41
C GLU A 65 -11.15 12.63 13.45
N LEU A 66 -11.88 13.62 13.94
CA LEU A 66 -12.77 14.44 13.11
C LEU A 66 -12.02 15.33 12.11
N LEU A 67 -10.83 15.82 12.49
CA LEU A 67 -9.93 16.56 11.60
C LEU A 67 -9.32 15.64 10.53
N GLU A 68 -8.98 14.41 10.90
CA GLU A 68 -8.47 13.41 9.99
C GLU A 68 -9.53 12.99 8.96
N ASP A 69 -10.76 12.74 9.40
CA ASP A 69 -11.91 12.44 8.53
C ASP A 69 -12.21 13.59 7.56
N ALA A 70 -12.12 14.84 8.04
CA ALA A 70 -12.29 16.03 7.20
C ALA A 70 -11.17 16.14 6.14
N ALA A 71 -9.91 15.86 6.52
CA ALA A 71 -8.79 15.84 5.60
C ALA A 71 -8.93 14.72 4.55
N LEU A 72 -9.30 13.50 4.96
CA LEU A 72 -9.54 12.37 4.06
C LEU A 72 -10.70 12.65 3.09
N THR A 73 -11.73 13.37 3.53
CA THR A 73 -12.83 13.80 2.66
C THR A 73 -12.33 14.77 1.57
N LEU A 74 -11.43 15.69 1.90
CA LEU A 74 -10.82 16.62 0.92
C LEU A 74 -9.90 15.89 -0.07
N VAL A 75 -9.21 14.84 0.37
CA VAL A 75 -8.42 13.96 -0.52
C VAL A 75 -9.32 13.22 -1.50
N SER A 76 -10.41 12.63 -0.99
CA SER A 76 -11.28 11.74 -1.76
C SER A 76 -12.15 12.49 -2.76
N GLU A 77 -12.60 13.70 -2.41
CA GLU A 77 -13.58 14.47 -3.19
C GLU A 77 -13.14 15.93 -3.36
N PRO A 78 -12.49 16.28 -4.48
CA PRO A 78 -12.05 17.66 -4.78
C PRO A 78 -13.17 18.71 -4.76
N GLN A 79 -14.43 18.30 -4.95
CA GLN A 79 -15.59 19.20 -4.89
C GLN A 79 -15.85 19.75 -3.47
N CYS A 80 -15.35 19.07 -2.44
CA CYS A 80 -15.48 19.53 -1.05
C CYS A 80 -14.72 20.84 -0.78
N PHE A 81 -13.70 21.19 -1.56
CA PHE A 81 -13.04 22.50 -1.48
C PHE A 81 -13.99 23.65 -1.78
N HIS A 82 -14.84 23.53 -2.81
CA HIS A 82 -15.85 24.54 -3.12
C HIS A 82 -16.92 24.64 -2.04
N VAL A 83 -17.33 23.52 -1.43
CA VAL A 83 -18.26 23.51 -0.30
C VAL A 83 -17.61 24.21 0.90
N TRP A 84 -16.35 23.91 1.19
CA TRP A 84 -15.59 24.52 2.27
C TRP A 84 -15.50 26.03 2.12
N GLN A 85 -15.19 26.50 0.90
CA GLN A 85 -15.20 27.93 0.57
C GLN A 85 -16.55 28.60 0.84
N LYS A 86 -17.67 27.92 0.55
CA LYS A 86 -19.02 28.45 0.77
C LYS A 86 -19.39 28.53 2.26
N VAL A 87 -19.07 27.51 3.04
CA VAL A 87 -19.44 27.43 4.48
C VAL A 87 -18.45 28.14 5.40
N TYR A 88 -17.31 28.58 4.88
CA TYR A 88 -16.27 29.29 5.63
C TYR A 88 -16.77 30.44 6.54
N PRO A 89 -17.68 31.33 6.10
CA PRO A 89 -18.21 32.41 6.96
C PRO A 89 -18.81 31.92 8.28
N GLU A 90 -19.40 30.73 8.29
CA GLU A 90 -20.06 30.14 9.46
C GLU A 90 -19.08 29.38 10.37
N TYR A 91 -17.94 28.95 9.81
CA TYR A 91 -16.98 28.03 10.43
C TYR A 91 -15.55 28.58 10.41
N VAL A 92 -15.35 29.88 10.61
CA VAL A 92 -14.03 30.54 10.55
C VAL A 92 -13.06 29.91 11.56
N VAL A 93 -13.49 29.70 12.81
CA VAL A 93 -12.68 29.11 13.89
C VAL A 93 -12.33 27.65 13.58
N GLN A 94 -13.27 26.87 13.06
CA GLN A 94 -13.07 25.45 12.78
C GLN A 94 -12.19 25.26 11.54
N SER A 95 -12.34 26.15 10.56
CA SER A 95 -11.49 26.19 9.37
C SER A 95 -10.05 26.55 9.73
N SER A 96 -9.81 27.42 10.71
CA SER A 96 -8.43 27.71 11.16
C SER A 96 -7.77 26.51 11.84
N VAL A 97 -8.53 25.74 12.63
CA VAL A 97 -8.06 24.48 13.23
C VAL A 97 -7.74 23.45 12.15
N LEU A 98 -8.63 23.28 11.16
CA LEU A 98 -8.40 22.34 10.04
C LEU A 98 -7.19 22.75 9.19
N LEU A 99 -7.01 24.04 8.89
CA LEU A 99 -5.84 24.53 8.16
C LEU A 99 -4.54 24.27 8.91
N ASN A 100 -4.53 24.47 10.22
CA ASN A 100 -3.38 24.13 11.06
C ASN A 100 -3.09 22.62 11.02
N HIS A 101 -4.11 21.77 11.15
CA HIS A 101 -3.96 20.32 11.03
C HIS A 101 -3.39 19.88 9.67
N LEU A 102 -3.86 20.50 8.59
CA LEU A 102 -3.35 20.25 7.24
C LEU A 102 -1.90 20.70 7.07
N ALA A 103 -1.53 21.85 7.65
CA ALA A 103 -0.16 22.35 7.62
C ALA A 103 0.79 21.45 8.43
N ASP A 104 0.35 21.00 9.62
CA ASP A 104 1.13 20.11 10.50
C ASP A 104 1.37 18.74 9.88
N ASN A 105 0.38 18.19 9.17
CA ASN A 105 0.43 16.85 8.59
C ASN A 105 0.55 16.89 7.05
N TRP A 106 1.17 17.94 6.50
CA TRP A 106 1.20 18.18 5.06
C TRP A 106 1.81 17.01 4.26
N GLN A 107 2.94 16.48 4.71
CA GLN A 107 3.63 15.39 4.02
C GLN A 107 2.77 14.13 3.90
N GLU A 108 2.08 13.79 4.99
CA GLU A 108 1.20 12.64 5.04
C GLU A 108 -0.02 12.84 4.13
N ASN A 109 -0.67 14.00 4.21
CA ASN A 109 -1.81 14.33 3.37
C ASN A 109 -1.46 14.39 1.87
N CYS A 110 -0.28 14.92 1.51
CA CYS A 110 0.22 14.85 0.14
C CYS A 110 0.43 13.41 -0.34
N SER A 111 1.00 12.55 0.50
CA SER A 111 1.22 11.14 0.14
C SER A 111 -0.09 10.39 -0.14
N ARG A 112 -1.19 10.82 0.49
CA ARG A 112 -2.55 10.30 0.29
C ARG A 112 -3.26 10.89 -0.94
N GLY A 113 -2.69 11.93 -1.58
CA GLY A 113 -3.22 12.52 -2.81
C GLY A 113 -3.91 13.89 -2.65
N LEU A 114 -3.72 14.58 -1.52
CA LEU A 114 -4.25 15.94 -1.36
C LEU A 114 -3.57 16.91 -2.34
N ASP A 115 -4.38 17.60 -3.16
CA ASP A 115 -3.87 18.54 -4.16
C ASP A 115 -3.52 19.90 -3.54
N TYR A 116 -2.23 20.24 -3.56
CA TYR A 116 -1.72 21.55 -3.11
C TYR A 116 -2.40 22.73 -3.79
N LYS A 117 -2.67 22.64 -5.08
CA LYS A 117 -3.23 23.76 -5.83
C LYS A 117 -4.63 24.11 -5.32
N LEU A 118 -5.46 23.09 -5.07
CA LEU A 118 -6.82 23.27 -4.54
C LEU A 118 -6.83 23.82 -3.11
N VAL A 119 -5.91 23.34 -2.26
CA VAL A 119 -5.76 23.87 -0.90
C VAL A 119 -5.28 25.32 -0.95
N LYS A 120 -4.32 25.64 -1.82
CA LYS A 120 -3.79 27.00 -1.98
C LYS A 120 -4.85 27.98 -2.49
N GLU A 121 -5.60 27.61 -3.53
CA GLU A 121 -6.74 28.41 -4.04
C GLU A 121 -7.79 28.65 -2.93
N THR A 122 -8.03 27.65 -2.10
CA THR A 122 -8.95 27.76 -0.95
C THR A 122 -8.41 28.69 0.14
N VAL A 123 -7.13 28.58 0.48
CA VAL A 123 -6.45 29.48 1.43
C VAL A 123 -6.45 30.91 0.93
N ASP A 124 -6.21 31.14 -0.35
CA ASP A 124 -6.22 32.49 -0.94
C ASP A 124 -7.66 33.07 -0.95
N SER A 125 -8.69 32.25 -1.20
CA SER A 125 -10.09 32.64 -1.02
C SER A 125 -10.41 33.03 0.43
N PHE A 126 -9.85 32.32 1.41
CA PHE A 126 -10.03 32.65 2.83
C PHE A 126 -9.34 33.96 3.20
N LYS A 127 -8.14 34.23 2.69
CA LYS A 127 -7.45 35.51 2.90
C LYS A 127 -8.25 36.68 2.33
N GLU A 128 -8.84 36.52 1.15
CA GLU A 128 -9.70 37.53 0.55
C GLU A 128 -10.92 37.81 1.44
N LYS A 129 -11.62 36.77 1.89
CA LYS A 129 -12.77 36.89 2.82
C LYS A 129 -12.37 37.53 4.15
N ASN A 130 -11.21 37.18 4.69
CA ASN A 130 -10.70 37.74 5.94
C ASN A 130 -10.38 39.23 5.85
N ARG A 131 -9.94 39.71 4.68
CA ARG A 131 -9.75 41.15 4.43
C ARG A 131 -11.06 41.93 4.44
N SER A 132 -12.18 41.29 4.09
CA SER A 132 -13.50 41.91 4.09
C SER A 132 -14.20 41.89 5.46
N TYR A 133 -13.73 41.08 6.41
CA TYR A 133 -14.28 41.04 7.77
C TYR A 133 -13.73 42.15 8.66
N SER A 134 -14.56 42.66 9.57
CA SER A 134 -14.09 43.55 10.63
C SER A 134 -13.31 42.76 11.69
N ASN A 135 -12.27 43.38 12.27
CA ASN A 135 -11.43 42.83 13.35
C ASN A 135 -12.21 42.34 14.60
N LYS A 136 -13.52 42.61 14.69
CA LYS A 136 -14.41 42.13 15.76
C LYS A 136 -14.96 40.72 15.54
N THR A 137 -14.66 40.09 14.41
CA THR A 137 -15.18 38.74 14.08
C THR A 137 -14.43 37.68 14.89
N VAL A 138 -15.17 36.84 15.62
CA VAL A 138 -14.59 35.79 16.49
C VAL A 138 -13.80 34.79 15.64
N GLY A 139 -12.52 34.59 15.98
CA GLY A 139 -11.63 33.64 15.29
C GLY A 139 -10.96 34.16 14.02
N LEU A 140 -11.17 35.43 13.64
CA LEU A 140 -10.56 36.01 12.44
C LEU A 140 -9.03 36.06 12.53
N GLU A 141 -8.49 36.43 13.69
CA GLU A 141 -7.04 36.45 13.93
C GLU A 141 -6.45 35.04 13.79
N ALA A 142 -7.09 34.04 14.44
CA ALA A 142 -6.68 32.64 14.36
C ALA A 142 -6.75 32.09 12.93
N SER A 143 -7.75 32.49 12.14
CA SER A 143 -7.82 32.08 10.74
C SER A 143 -6.79 32.77 9.86
N THR A 144 -6.49 34.04 10.13
CA THR A 144 -5.46 34.79 9.39
C THR A 144 -4.09 34.20 9.65
N SER A 145 -3.77 33.89 10.91
CA SER A 145 -2.52 33.21 11.26
C SER A 145 -2.43 31.80 10.68
N ALA A 146 -3.52 31.02 10.69
CA ALA A 146 -3.54 29.69 10.06
C ALA A 146 -3.30 29.76 8.53
N CYS A 147 -3.84 30.77 7.83
CA CYS A 147 -3.58 30.97 6.41
C CYS A 147 -2.12 31.32 6.11
N LEU A 148 -1.50 32.17 6.95
CA LEU A 148 -0.08 32.53 6.82
C LEU A 148 0.82 31.32 7.11
N ARG A 149 0.49 30.57 8.17
CA ARG A 149 1.21 29.34 8.51
C ARG A 149 1.16 28.30 7.40
N PHE A 150 0.01 28.16 6.72
CA PHE A 150 -0.07 27.28 5.56
C PHE A 150 0.81 27.75 4.39
N ASP A 151 0.99 29.06 4.19
CA ASP A 151 1.91 29.58 3.17
C ASP A 151 3.38 29.26 3.47
N GLU A 152 3.73 29.10 4.75
CA GLU A 152 5.08 28.72 5.20
C GLU A 152 5.36 27.22 5.04
N VAL A 153 4.35 26.40 4.72
CA VAL A 153 4.53 24.97 4.49
C VAL A 153 5.49 24.76 3.32
N GLN A 154 6.70 24.30 3.63
CA GLN A 154 7.68 23.93 2.63
C GLN A 154 7.18 22.72 1.87
N ILE A 155 6.76 22.93 0.62
CA ILE A 155 6.43 21.87 -0.31
C ILE A 155 7.78 21.27 -0.72
N PRO A 156 8.11 20.01 -0.35
CA PRO A 156 9.13 19.29 -1.11
C PRO A 156 8.58 19.25 -2.51
N ALA A 157 9.24 19.95 -3.43
CA ALA A 157 8.87 20.04 -4.83
C ALA A 157 8.26 18.70 -5.22
N ALA A 158 6.95 18.72 -5.52
CA ALA A 158 6.18 17.53 -5.86
C ALA A 158 7.11 16.62 -6.65
N ARG A 159 7.28 15.35 -6.25
CA ARG A 159 8.11 14.39 -7.00
C ARG A 159 7.61 14.44 -8.43
N SER A 160 8.22 15.31 -9.23
CA SER A 160 7.82 15.53 -10.58
C SER A 160 8.19 14.21 -11.21
N SER A 161 7.19 13.50 -11.73
CA SER A 161 7.40 12.50 -12.77
C SER A 161 8.64 12.92 -13.56
N MET A 162 9.72 12.14 -13.46
CA MET A 162 11.08 12.50 -13.90
C MET A 162 11.02 13.54 -15.00
N SER A 163 11.49 14.76 -14.72
CA SER A 163 11.37 15.84 -15.70
C SER A 163 11.92 15.34 -17.02
N LEU A 164 11.27 15.66 -18.13
CA LEU A 164 11.70 15.20 -19.46
C LEU A 164 13.20 15.50 -19.69
N SER A 165 13.74 16.56 -19.07
CA SER A 165 15.17 16.87 -19.04
C SER A 165 16.06 15.83 -18.34
N GLN A 166 15.62 15.18 -17.26
CA GLN A 166 16.35 14.08 -16.62
C GLN A 166 16.26 12.78 -17.43
N SER A 167 15.12 12.55 -18.09
CA SER A 167 14.94 11.39 -18.98
C SER A 167 15.85 11.45 -20.21
N ILE A 168 16.14 12.65 -20.74
CA ILE A 168 17.06 12.86 -21.88
C ILE A 168 18.47 12.38 -21.55
N TRP A 169 19.00 12.65 -20.34
CA TRP A 169 20.34 12.19 -19.95
C TRP A 169 20.46 10.67 -19.89
N ILE A 170 19.39 9.99 -19.46
CA ILE A 170 19.35 8.52 -19.42
C ILE A 170 19.32 7.95 -20.83
N VAL A 171 18.53 8.54 -21.74
CA VAL A 171 18.50 8.13 -23.16
C VAL A 171 19.86 8.32 -23.81
N ILE A 172 20.54 9.46 -23.57
CA ILE A 172 21.90 9.70 -24.07
C ILE A 172 22.88 8.66 -23.51
N PHE A 173 22.83 8.37 -22.22
CA PHE A 173 23.69 7.38 -21.59
C PHE A 173 23.48 5.98 -22.19
N LEU A 174 22.22 5.56 -22.38
CA LEU A 174 21.88 4.28 -23.01
C LEU A 174 22.32 4.24 -24.48
N ALA A 175 22.23 5.35 -25.21
CA ALA A 175 22.70 5.45 -26.59
C ALA A 175 24.23 5.34 -26.69
N VAL A 176 24.97 5.96 -25.76
CA VAL A 176 26.43 5.80 -25.70
C VAL A 176 26.80 4.36 -25.36
N LEU A 177 26.13 3.74 -24.39
CA LEU A 177 26.36 2.34 -24.05
C LEU A 177 26.06 1.39 -25.22
N SER A 178 24.99 1.62 -25.96
CA SER A 178 24.64 0.79 -27.12
C SER A 178 25.64 0.94 -28.26
N LEU A 179 26.14 2.15 -28.52
CA LEU A 179 27.21 2.40 -29.50
C LEU A 179 28.52 1.72 -29.11
N VAL A 180 28.92 1.81 -27.83
CA VAL A 180 30.11 1.12 -27.32
C VAL A 180 29.94 -0.39 -27.42
N ALA A 181 28.78 -0.93 -27.04
CA ALA A 181 28.50 -2.36 -27.15
C ALA A 181 28.54 -2.84 -28.62
N PHE A 182 28.00 -2.04 -29.54
CA PHE A 182 28.02 -2.31 -30.97
C PHE A 182 29.46 -2.30 -31.54
N ASP A 183 30.27 -1.31 -31.15
CA ASP A 183 31.69 -1.21 -31.53
C ASP A 183 32.53 -2.39 -30.98
N VAL A 184 32.24 -2.83 -29.76
CA VAL A 184 32.89 -4.01 -29.15
C VAL A 184 32.51 -5.29 -29.87
N HIS A 185 31.24 -5.43 -30.27
CA HIS A 185 30.75 -6.60 -30.99
C HIS A 185 31.35 -6.67 -32.41
N GLN A 186 31.37 -5.56 -33.16
CA GLN A 186 31.96 -5.53 -34.51
C GLN A 186 33.46 -5.82 -34.53
N ASN A 187 34.21 -5.37 -33.53
CA ASN A 187 35.67 -5.53 -33.49
C ASN A 187 36.13 -6.81 -32.75
N GLY A 188 35.23 -7.76 -32.51
CA GLY A 188 35.56 -9.06 -31.90
C GLY A 188 36.04 -8.98 -30.45
N GLY A 189 35.72 -7.90 -29.73
CA GLY A 189 36.02 -7.74 -28.31
C GLY A 189 36.57 -6.37 -27.91
N PHE A 190 36.53 -6.09 -26.61
CA PHE A 190 36.85 -4.77 -26.06
C PHE A 190 38.28 -4.31 -26.35
N LYS A 191 39.25 -5.24 -26.38
CA LYS A 191 40.67 -4.93 -26.64
C LYS A 191 40.93 -4.40 -28.05
N GLY A 192 40.12 -4.79 -29.04
CA GLY A 192 40.27 -4.37 -30.45
C GLY A 192 39.42 -3.15 -30.83
N SER A 193 38.49 -2.74 -29.96
CA SER A 193 37.49 -1.70 -30.24
C SER A 193 38.07 -0.29 -30.36
N THR A 194 37.43 0.56 -31.17
CA THR A 194 37.78 1.98 -31.31
C THR A 194 37.51 2.73 -30.01
N SER A 195 36.45 2.35 -29.30
CA SER A 195 36.10 2.85 -27.97
C SER A 195 37.26 2.70 -26.98
N ARG A 196 37.95 1.54 -26.99
CA ARG A 196 39.11 1.31 -26.12
C ARG A 196 40.31 2.18 -26.49
N LYS A 197 40.55 2.44 -27.77
CA LYS A 197 41.60 3.35 -28.22
C LYS A 197 41.32 4.77 -27.74
N LEU A 198 40.10 5.27 -27.98
CA LEU A 198 39.67 6.58 -27.50
C LEU A 198 39.76 6.73 -25.97
N LEU A 199 39.37 5.70 -25.22
CA LEU A 199 39.49 5.67 -23.75
C LEU A 199 40.95 5.80 -23.29
N LYS A 200 41.88 5.16 -24.01
CA LYS A 200 43.32 5.19 -23.71
C LYS A 200 43.95 6.52 -24.11
N ASP A 201 43.59 7.04 -25.29
CA ASP A 201 44.11 8.29 -25.83
C ASP A 201 43.63 9.50 -25.03
N SER A 202 42.45 9.39 -24.40
CA SER A 202 41.89 10.44 -23.54
C SER A 202 42.41 10.40 -22.08
N GLY A 203 43.24 9.42 -21.70
CA GLY A 203 43.73 9.23 -20.32
C GLY A 203 42.65 8.91 -19.28
N ILE A 204 41.44 8.58 -19.75
CA ILE A 204 40.27 8.30 -18.89
C ILE A 204 40.40 6.94 -18.19
N ASP A 205 41.23 6.04 -18.71
CA ASP A 205 41.51 4.74 -18.10
C ASP A 205 42.09 4.85 -16.68
N VAL A 206 42.99 5.81 -16.44
CA VAL A 206 43.54 6.09 -15.11
C VAL A 206 42.48 6.63 -14.17
N ILE A 207 41.60 7.53 -14.67
CA ILE A 207 40.50 8.11 -13.88
C ILE A 207 39.51 7.00 -13.48
N ILE A 208 39.14 6.13 -14.42
CA ILE A 208 38.25 4.99 -14.15
C ILE A 208 38.88 4.03 -13.13
N ALA A 209 40.18 3.72 -13.27
CA ALA A 209 40.87 2.85 -12.32
C ALA A 209 40.90 3.46 -10.90
N ASN A 210 41.16 4.76 -10.79
CA ASN A 210 41.15 5.47 -9.52
C ASN A 210 39.75 5.46 -8.89
N LEU A 211 38.70 5.75 -9.68
CA LEU A 211 37.30 5.69 -9.23
C LEU A 211 36.91 4.30 -8.74
N PHE A 212 37.28 3.24 -9.45
CA PHE A 212 37.01 1.86 -9.01
C PHE A 212 37.71 1.53 -7.70
N SER A 213 38.93 2.04 -7.48
CA SER A 213 39.65 1.83 -6.22
C SER A 213 38.96 2.51 -5.03
N HIS A 214 38.46 3.74 -5.21
CA HIS A 214 37.68 4.46 -4.20
C HIS A 214 36.31 3.83 -3.95
N LEU A 215 35.64 3.33 -5.00
CA LEU A 215 34.36 2.64 -4.87
C LEU A 215 34.51 1.34 -4.08
N SER A 216 35.56 0.56 -4.39
CA SER A 216 35.87 -0.70 -3.71
C SER A 216 36.21 -0.48 -2.23
N SER A 217 36.98 0.56 -1.90
CA SER A 217 37.31 0.90 -0.52
C SER A 217 36.08 1.37 0.27
N THR A 218 35.22 2.19 -0.34
CA THR A 218 33.94 2.63 0.24
C THR A 218 33.01 1.44 0.50
N PHE A 219 32.91 0.51 -0.46
CA PHE A 219 32.11 -0.71 -0.30
C PHE A 219 32.60 -1.56 0.86
N THR A 220 33.91 -1.61 1.08
CA THR A 220 34.51 -2.32 2.23
C THR A 220 34.09 -1.69 3.57
N ILE A 221 34.03 -0.36 3.66
CA ILE A 221 33.57 0.36 4.86
C ILE A 221 32.09 0.07 5.12
N ILE A 222 31.26 0.17 4.09
CA ILE A 222 29.81 -0.12 4.17
C ILE A 222 29.58 -1.56 4.61
N LYS A 223 30.30 -2.53 4.01
CA LYS A 223 30.20 -3.94 4.39
C LYS A 223 30.56 -4.15 5.86
N LYS A 224 31.63 -3.54 6.36
CA LYS A 224 32.02 -3.62 7.79
C LYS A 224 30.96 -3.00 8.70
N PHE A 225 30.37 -1.88 8.31
CA PHE A 225 29.26 -1.26 9.03
C PHE A 225 28.03 -2.17 9.07
N LEU A 226 27.64 -2.74 7.93
CA LEU A 226 26.48 -3.63 7.85
C LEU A 226 26.67 -4.90 8.69
N ILE A 227 27.83 -5.56 8.59
CA ILE A 227 28.12 -6.76 9.39
C ILE A 227 28.03 -6.47 10.90
N LYS A 228 28.43 -5.27 11.33
CA LYS A 228 28.37 -4.86 12.74
C LYS A 228 26.95 -4.51 13.20
N ASN A 229 26.15 -3.84 12.37
CA ASN A 229 24.86 -3.28 12.79
C ASN A 229 23.66 -4.20 12.52
N ILE A 230 23.72 -5.06 11.49
CA ILE A 230 22.62 -5.99 11.17
C ILE A 230 22.21 -6.86 12.37
N PRO A 231 23.15 -7.49 13.12
CA PRO A 231 22.76 -8.33 14.26
C PRO A 231 22.01 -7.54 15.35
N ILE A 232 22.45 -6.31 15.64
CA ILE A 232 21.85 -5.43 16.65
C ILE A 232 20.41 -5.08 16.25
N TRP A 233 20.18 -4.76 14.98
CA TRP A 233 18.85 -4.46 14.47
C TRP A 233 17.93 -5.69 14.53
N ILE A 234 18.44 -6.87 14.18
CA ILE A 234 17.68 -8.12 14.28
C ILE A 234 17.30 -8.41 15.72
N GLU A 235 18.24 -8.34 16.66
CA GLU A 235 17.96 -8.57 18.09
C GLU A 235 16.92 -7.57 18.62
N THR A 236 17.06 -6.30 18.26
CA THR A 236 16.10 -5.26 18.64
C THR A 236 14.72 -5.53 18.05
N THR A 237 14.63 -5.86 16.76
CA THR A 237 13.36 -6.14 16.08
C THR A 237 12.67 -7.37 16.65
N VAL A 238 13.41 -8.43 16.98
CA VAL A 238 12.83 -9.64 17.59
C VAL A 238 12.17 -9.29 18.92
N VAL A 239 12.82 -8.49 19.78
CA VAL A 239 12.24 -8.08 21.07
C VAL A 239 10.92 -7.31 20.91
N TYR A 240 10.78 -6.50 19.86
CA TYR A 240 9.54 -5.75 19.61
C TYR A 240 8.45 -6.58 18.93
N VAL A 241 8.82 -7.54 18.08
CA VAL A 241 7.86 -8.32 17.28
C VAL A 241 7.35 -9.55 18.01
N GLU A 242 8.16 -10.16 18.89
CA GLU A 242 7.81 -11.32 19.71
C GLU A 242 6.50 -11.15 20.50
N PRO A 243 6.27 -10.06 21.27
CA PRO A 243 5.01 -9.89 22.02
C PRO A 243 3.80 -9.73 21.10
N ALA A 244 3.96 -9.13 19.91
CA ALA A 244 2.88 -9.00 18.95
C ALA A 244 2.52 -10.35 18.32
N LEU A 245 3.52 -11.19 18.01
CA LEU A 245 3.31 -12.55 17.52
C LEU A 245 2.63 -13.43 18.58
N ASP A 246 3.08 -13.37 19.83
CA ASP A 246 2.47 -14.10 20.93
C ASP A 246 1.01 -13.67 21.15
N PHE A 247 0.73 -12.37 21.06
CA PHE A 247 -0.63 -11.85 21.13
C PHE A 247 -1.50 -12.43 20.00
N ILE A 248 -1.08 -12.32 18.74
CA ILE A 248 -1.83 -12.83 17.59
C ILE A 248 -2.07 -14.35 17.74
N TRP A 249 -1.04 -15.10 18.14
CA TRP A 249 -1.12 -16.54 18.30
C TRP A 249 -2.14 -16.95 19.37
N ASN A 250 -2.10 -16.29 20.53
CA ASN A 250 -3.03 -16.57 21.62
C ASN A 250 -4.49 -16.28 21.23
N TYR A 251 -4.74 -15.19 20.51
CA TYR A 251 -6.09 -14.86 20.02
C TYR A 251 -6.56 -15.81 18.91
N ALA A 252 -5.67 -16.23 18.01
CA ALA A 252 -5.99 -17.23 16.99
C ALA A 252 -6.39 -18.56 17.64
N VAL A 253 -5.62 -19.03 18.61
CA VAL A 253 -5.94 -20.26 19.37
C VAL A 253 -7.26 -20.11 20.13
N ALA A 254 -7.51 -18.97 20.77
CA ALA A 254 -8.77 -18.71 21.46
C ALA A 254 -9.97 -18.68 20.50
N GLY A 255 -9.83 -18.04 19.34
CA GLY A 255 -10.84 -17.98 18.30
C GLY A 255 -11.19 -19.36 17.74
N VAL A 256 -10.18 -20.19 17.45
CA VAL A 256 -10.40 -21.57 17.00
C VAL A 256 -11.12 -22.39 18.07
N LYS A 257 -10.71 -22.28 19.34
CA LYS A 257 -11.41 -22.96 20.46
C LYS A 257 -12.87 -22.52 20.58
N TYR A 258 -13.14 -21.23 20.44
CA TYR A 258 -14.50 -20.68 20.45
C TYR A 258 -15.34 -21.21 19.28
N LEU A 259 -14.80 -21.18 18.05
CA LEU A 259 -15.50 -21.72 16.87
C LEU A 259 -15.80 -23.22 17.01
N LEU A 260 -14.87 -24.00 17.55
CA LEU A 260 -15.10 -25.41 17.85
C LEU A 260 -16.20 -25.61 18.90
N ALA A 261 -16.27 -24.73 19.91
CA ALA A 261 -17.32 -24.77 20.93
C ALA A 261 -18.70 -24.41 20.35
N VAL A 262 -18.79 -23.31 19.59
CA VAL A 262 -20.04 -22.84 18.97
C VAL A 262 -20.54 -23.81 17.90
N SER A 263 -19.65 -24.44 17.14
CA SER A 263 -20.04 -25.45 16.15
C SER A 263 -20.44 -26.80 16.75
N LYS A 264 -20.29 -27.02 18.07
CA LYS A 264 -20.60 -28.32 18.70
C LYS A 264 -22.04 -28.79 18.48
N PRO A 265 -23.10 -27.95 18.66
CA PRO A 265 -24.48 -28.38 18.42
C PRO A 265 -24.72 -28.76 16.95
N LEU A 266 -24.18 -27.98 16.01
CA LEU A 266 -24.27 -28.27 14.58
C LEU A 266 -23.54 -29.57 14.22
N ARG A 267 -22.35 -29.80 14.79
CA ARG A 267 -21.58 -31.04 14.57
C ARG A 267 -22.30 -32.27 15.14
N MET A 268 -22.94 -32.15 16.30
CA MET A 268 -23.75 -33.23 16.87
C MET A 268 -24.99 -33.49 16.01
N TRP A 269 -25.70 -32.44 15.59
CA TRP A 269 -26.85 -32.56 14.69
C TRP A 269 -26.46 -33.20 13.35
N LEU A 270 -25.33 -32.78 12.75
CA LEU A 270 -24.81 -33.41 11.53
C LEU A 270 -24.43 -34.86 11.76
N ALA A 271 -23.72 -35.19 12.86
CA ALA A 271 -23.34 -36.56 13.15
C ALA A 271 -24.56 -37.49 13.32
N GLU A 272 -25.66 -36.97 13.85
CA GLU A 272 -26.91 -37.71 13.98
C GLU A 272 -27.71 -37.78 12.67
N ASN A 273 -27.79 -36.69 11.91
CA ASN A 273 -28.72 -36.57 10.76
C ASN A 273 -28.09 -36.95 9.42
N VAL A 274 -26.77 -36.82 9.27
CA VAL A 274 -26.07 -37.21 8.04
C VAL A 274 -26.26 -38.70 7.74
N PRO A 275 -26.13 -39.65 8.69
CA PRO A 275 -26.41 -41.06 8.42
C PRO A 275 -27.82 -41.29 7.89
N TYR A 276 -28.85 -40.70 8.49
CA TYR A 276 -30.23 -40.81 8.00
C TYR A 276 -30.41 -40.23 6.59
N PHE A 277 -29.76 -39.09 6.32
CA PHE A 277 -29.77 -38.50 4.99
C PHE A 277 -29.08 -39.40 3.97
N ILE A 278 -27.94 -40.01 4.32
CA ILE A 278 -27.21 -40.95 3.48
C ILE A 278 -28.06 -42.21 3.22
N ASP A 279 -28.69 -42.77 4.24
CA ASP A 279 -29.58 -43.93 4.11
C ASP A 279 -30.80 -43.61 3.23
N TRP A 280 -31.42 -42.45 3.43
CA TRP A 280 -32.51 -41.95 2.58
C TRP A 280 -32.06 -41.75 1.13
N LEU A 281 -30.87 -41.18 0.93
CA LEU A 281 -30.28 -40.96 -0.39
C LEU A 281 -30.07 -42.31 -1.09
N ILE A 282 -29.45 -43.28 -0.41
CA ILE A 282 -29.19 -44.63 -0.94
C ILE A 282 -30.49 -45.36 -1.28
N MET A 283 -31.56 -45.20 -0.49
CA MET A 283 -32.86 -45.83 -0.75
C MET A 283 -33.64 -45.17 -1.90
N HIS A 284 -33.34 -43.92 -2.27
CA HIS A 284 -34.03 -43.25 -3.35
C HIS A 284 -33.50 -43.69 -4.72
N PRO A 285 -34.37 -43.96 -5.72
CA PRO A 285 -33.95 -44.31 -7.09
C PRO A 285 -33.14 -43.19 -7.77
N VAL A 286 -33.18 -41.97 -7.24
CA VAL A 286 -32.32 -40.86 -7.68
C VAL A 286 -30.84 -41.17 -7.45
N TRP A 287 -30.49 -41.91 -6.39
CA TRP A 287 -29.11 -42.32 -6.15
C TRP A 287 -28.62 -43.32 -7.18
N THR A 288 -29.46 -44.26 -7.63
CA THR A 288 -29.07 -45.15 -8.74
C THR A 288 -28.84 -44.37 -10.03
N ILE A 289 -29.65 -43.34 -10.31
CA ILE A 289 -29.47 -42.47 -11.47
C ILE A 289 -28.17 -41.66 -11.33
N LEU A 290 -27.96 -41.03 -10.17
CA LEU A 290 -26.78 -40.22 -9.88
C LEU A 290 -25.49 -41.06 -9.89
N TYR A 291 -25.52 -42.25 -9.29
CA TYR A 291 -24.42 -43.20 -9.29
C TYR A 291 -24.07 -43.62 -10.71
N ASN A 292 -25.06 -43.95 -11.54
CA ASN A 292 -24.83 -44.28 -12.95
C ASN A 292 -24.20 -43.09 -13.71
N TYR A 293 -24.71 -41.87 -13.51
CA TYR A 293 -24.10 -40.67 -14.10
C TYR A 293 -22.66 -40.42 -13.61
N LEU A 294 -22.37 -40.67 -12.34
CA LEU A 294 -21.02 -40.52 -11.79
C LEU A 294 -20.07 -41.60 -12.30
N VAL A 295 -20.55 -42.83 -12.48
CA VAL A 295 -19.79 -43.92 -13.13
C VAL A 295 -19.54 -43.58 -14.60
N ASP A 296 -20.52 -43.04 -15.32
CA ASP A 296 -20.37 -42.60 -16.70
C ASP A 296 -19.34 -41.47 -16.82
N ILE A 297 -19.43 -40.45 -15.95
CA ILE A 297 -18.45 -39.36 -15.88
C ILE A 297 -17.06 -39.89 -15.50
N TRP A 298 -16.97 -40.82 -14.55
CA TRP A 298 -15.70 -41.43 -14.17
C TRP A 298 -15.08 -42.21 -15.33
N SER A 299 -15.86 -43.01 -16.05
CA SER A 299 -15.39 -43.74 -17.23
C SER A 299 -14.89 -42.82 -18.34
N LEU A 300 -15.44 -41.61 -18.46
CA LEU A 300 -14.97 -40.58 -19.38
C LEU A 300 -13.65 -39.94 -18.92
N ILE A 301 -13.44 -39.78 -17.61
CA ILE A 301 -12.28 -39.08 -17.03
C ILE A 301 -11.10 -40.02 -16.80
N GLU A 302 -11.34 -41.28 -16.45
CA GLU A 302 -10.36 -42.31 -16.14
C GLU A 302 -9.21 -42.42 -17.17
N PRO A 303 -9.46 -42.52 -18.49
CA PRO A 303 -8.36 -42.62 -19.47
C PRO A 303 -7.48 -41.36 -19.52
N TYR A 304 -8.03 -40.18 -19.24
CA TYR A 304 -7.24 -38.95 -19.18
C TYR A 304 -6.36 -38.90 -17.93
N LEU A 305 -6.88 -39.36 -16.79
CA LEU A 305 -6.09 -39.44 -15.55
C LEU A 305 -4.96 -40.47 -15.67
N GLN A 306 -5.21 -41.63 -16.29
CA GLN A 306 -4.16 -42.62 -16.57
C GLN A 306 -3.08 -42.04 -17.50
N THR A 307 -3.48 -41.31 -18.55
CA THR A 307 -2.53 -40.62 -19.45
C THR A 307 -1.69 -39.58 -18.71
N VAL A 308 -2.29 -38.81 -17.81
CA VAL A 308 -1.57 -37.83 -16.98
C VAL A 308 -0.61 -38.53 -16.02
N GLN A 309 -1.03 -39.63 -15.40
CA GLN A 309 -0.19 -40.42 -14.49
C GLN A 309 1.01 -41.04 -15.22
N GLU A 310 0.83 -41.59 -16.42
CA GLU A 310 1.92 -42.09 -17.26
C GLU A 310 2.91 -40.99 -17.64
N LYS A 311 2.41 -39.82 -18.05
CA LYS A 311 3.27 -38.66 -18.37
C LYS A 311 4.04 -38.15 -17.16
N VAL A 312 3.42 -38.15 -15.98
CA VAL A 312 4.09 -37.77 -14.73
C VAL A 312 5.16 -38.80 -14.38
N GLN A 313 4.91 -40.11 -14.54
CA GLN A 313 5.92 -41.14 -14.27
C GLN A 313 7.07 -41.19 -15.29
N GLN A 314 6.89 -40.71 -16.52
CA GLN A 314 7.99 -40.55 -17.48
C GLN A 314 8.86 -39.31 -17.22
N MET A 315 8.37 -38.38 -16.39
CA MET A 315 9.04 -37.11 -16.11
C MET A 315 9.93 -37.17 -14.84
N PHE A 316 9.82 -38.26 -14.07
CA PHE A 316 10.64 -38.61 -12.91
C PHE A 316 11.46 -39.87 -13.19
#